data_AF-A0A256ZCZ1-F1
#
_entry.id   AF-A0A256ZCZ1-F1
#
_cell.length_a   1.000
_cell.length_b   1.000
_cell.length_c   1.000
_cell.angle_alpha   90.00
_cell.angle_beta   90.00
_cell.angle_gamma   90.00
#
_symmetry.space_group_name_H-M   'P 1'
#
loop_
_entity.id
_entity.type
_entity.pdbx_description
1 polymer ?
#
loop_
_entity_poly.entity_id
_entity_poly.type
_entity_poly.pdbx_seq_one_letter_code
_entity_poly.pdbx_strand_id
1 'polypeptide(L)'
;MRYKTNFTLKSEPKPGERVLIRFPEAKGTLFLVRVNGKDPVPVCWRPLEADVTSLVRKNENELTIDVVSSLRNTFGPLHHKQGDLHWVGLFSFTDEGNWTDAYQLVSCGLINGAELVIRRKIEKA
;
A
#
# COMPACT_ATOMS: atom_id res chain seq x y z
N MET A 1 -1.91 -0.02 9.74
CA MET A 1 -0.48 -0.11 10.14
C MET A 1 0.24 1.13 9.65
N ARG A 2 1.16 1.70 10.44
CA ARG A 2 1.93 2.90 10.07
C ARG A 2 3.41 2.57 9.93
N TYR A 3 3.99 2.86 8.78
CA TYR A 3 5.43 2.74 8.51
C TYR A 3 6.04 4.14 8.42
N LYS A 4 7.24 4.31 8.95
CA LYS A 4 7.98 5.57 8.92
C LYS A 4 9.43 5.33 8.50
N THR A 5 9.95 6.20 7.66
CA THR A 5 11.36 6.21 7.27
C THR A 5 11.73 7.58 6.72
N ASN A 6 13.03 7.79 6.45
CA ASN A 6 13.52 8.99 5.77
C ASN A 6 14.16 8.59 4.44
N PHE A 7 14.16 9.51 3.48
CA PHE A 7 14.91 9.34 2.23
C PHE A 7 15.54 10.65 1.79
N THR A 8 16.61 10.56 1.00
CA THR A 8 17.40 11.71 0.58
C THR A 8 17.31 11.93 -0.92
N LEU A 9 16.99 13.16 -1.33
CA LEU A 9 17.10 13.61 -2.73
C LEU A 9 18.34 14.48 -2.91
N LYS A 10 19.17 14.18 -3.92
CA LYS A 10 20.40 14.94 -4.21
C LYS A 10 20.11 16.35 -4.75
N SER A 11 18.99 16.50 -5.44
CA SER A 11 18.53 17.76 -6.02
C SER A 11 17.01 17.86 -5.92
N GLU A 12 16.48 19.06 -6.12
CA GLU A 12 15.05 19.22 -6.34
C GLU A 12 14.62 18.56 -7.66
N PRO A 13 13.36 18.08 -7.76
CA PRO A 13 12.84 17.53 -9.01
C PRO A 13 12.91 18.55 -10.14
N LYS A 14 13.48 18.18 -11.28
CA LYS A 14 13.56 19.07 -12.45
C LYS A 14 12.19 19.17 -13.16
N PRO A 15 11.96 20.23 -13.95
CA PRO A 15 10.80 20.28 -14.84
C PRO A 15 10.71 19.00 -15.70
N GLY A 16 9.55 18.35 -15.70
CA GLY A 16 9.31 17.10 -16.43
C GLY A 16 9.67 15.81 -15.67
N GLU A 17 10.25 15.90 -14.47
CA GLU A 17 10.44 14.77 -13.57
C GLU A 17 9.25 14.62 -12.62
N ARG A 18 8.92 13.37 -12.28
CA ARG A 18 7.98 13.03 -11.21
C ARG A 18 8.66 12.15 -10.19
N VAL A 19 8.44 12.44 -8.91
CA VAL A 19 8.89 11.63 -7.79
C VAL A 19 7.69 10.85 -7.26
N LEU A 20 7.77 9.54 -7.38
CA LEU A 20 6.69 8.62 -7.00
C LEU A 20 7.16 7.72 -5.86
N ILE A 21 6.26 7.43 -4.92
CA ILE A 21 6.41 6.29 -4.02
C ILE A 21 5.57 5.16 -4.57
N ARG A 22 6.22 4.06 -4.96
CA ARG A 22 5.58 2.88 -5.55
C ARG A 22 5.51 1.75 -4.53
N PHE A 23 4.40 1.01 -4.58
CA PHE A 23 4.18 -0.18 -3.77
C PHE A 23 4.03 -1.41 -4.69
N PRO A 24 5.12 -2.17 -4.95
CA PRO A 24 5.08 -3.26 -5.92
C PRO A 24 4.06 -4.35 -5.58
N GLU A 25 4.03 -4.77 -4.31
CA GLU A 25 3.27 -5.95 -3.86
C GLU A 25 2.38 -5.68 -2.64
N ALA A 26 2.25 -4.42 -2.24
CA ALA A 26 1.53 -4.07 -1.02
C ALA A 26 0.09 -4.61 -1.01
N LYS A 27 -0.32 -5.07 0.17
CA LYS A 27 -1.63 -5.68 0.43
C LYS A 27 -2.37 -4.80 1.42
N GLY A 28 -3.43 -4.19 0.94
CA GLY A 28 -4.25 -3.25 1.70
C GLY A 28 -5.38 -2.74 0.84
N THR A 29 -6.32 -2.05 1.48
CA THR A 29 -7.49 -1.44 0.81
C THR A 29 -7.18 0.01 0.43
N LEU A 30 -6.34 0.70 1.22
CA LEU A 30 -5.97 2.10 1.02
C LEU A 30 -4.56 2.33 1.58
N PHE A 31 -3.76 3.11 0.84
CA PHE A 31 -2.46 3.58 1.29
C PHE A 31 -2.47 5.11 1.38
N LEU A 32 -2.10 5.67 2.54
CA LEU A 32 -1.99 7.10 2.72
C LEU A 32 -0.51 7.48 2.83
N VAL A 33 0.01 8.15 1.81
CA VAL A 33 1.42 8.53 1.73
C VAL A 33 1.58 9.96 2.16
N ARG A 34 2.36 10.20 3.22
CA ARG A 34 2.67 11.53 3.72
C ARG A 34 4.17 11.78 3.59
N VAL A 35 4.51 12.96 3.09
CA VAL A 35 5.89 13.41 2.99
C VAL A 35 6.02 14.72 3.76
N ASN A 36 7.04 14.83 4.62
CA ASN A 36 7.33 16.02 5.42
C ASN A 36 6.13 16.54 6.24
N GLY A 37 5.34 15.64 6.83
CA GLY A 37 4.17 15.98 7.64
C GLY A 37 2.98 16.59 6.89
N LYS A 38 3.03 16.69 5.56
CA LYS A 38 1.95 17.24 4.73
C LYS A 38 0.73 16.30 4.66
N ASP A 39 -0.33 16.80 4.03
CA ASP A 39 -1.54 16.03 3.75
C ASP A 39 -1.24 14.74 2.96
N PRO A 40 -2.01 13.67 3.20
CA PRO A 40 -1.73 12.39 2.61
C PRO A 40 -2.14 12.38 1.14
N VAL A 41 -1.33 11.73 0.31
CA VAL A 41 -1.71 11.30 -1.03
C VAL A 41 -2.36 9.91 -0.91
N PRO A 42 -3.67 9.77 -1.14
CA PRO A 42 -4.34 8.47 -1.09
C PRO A 42 -4.06 7.67 -2.36
N VAL A 43 -3.77 6.38 -2.19
CA VAL A 43 -3.65 5.40 -3.28
C VAL A 43 -4.62 4.26 -3.00
N CYS A 44 -5.62 4.14 -3.85
CA CYS A 44 -6.73 3.19 -3.68
C CYS A 44 -6.77 2.14 -4.80
N TRP A 45 -6.12 2.38 -5.93
CA TRP A 45 -6.17 1.52 -7.12
C TRP A 45 -4.83 1.47 -7.83
N ARG A 46 -4.67 0.44 -8.68
CA ARG A 46 -3.46 0.24 -9.48
C ARG A 46 -3.34 1.34 -10.57
N PRO A 47 -2.11 1.71 -10.98
CA PRO A 47 -0.84 1.30 -10.37
C PRO A 47 -0.71 1.90 -8.95
N LEU A 48 -0.17 1.12 -8.01
CA LEU A 48 -0.04 1.54 -6.61
C LEU A 48 1.13 2.54 -6.47
N GLU A 49 0.94 3.75 -6.97
CA GLU A 49 1.92 4.82 -7.03
C GLU A 49 1.31 6.11 -6.45
N ALA A 50 2.00 6.73 -5.50
CA ALA A 50 1.69 8.06 -5.01
C ALA A 50 2.62 9.09 -5.65
N ASP A 51 2.06 10.10 -6.32
CA ASP A 51 2.83 11.24 -6.83
C ASP A 51 3.11 12.23 -5.69
N VAL A 52 4.37 12.29 -5.25
CA VAL A 52 4.81 13.13 -4.13
C VAL A 52 5.69 14.30 -4.60
N THR A 53 5.69 14.59 -5.90
CA THR A 53 6.59 15.56 -6.54
C THR A 53 6.54 16.94 -5.87
N SER A 54 5.35 17.42 -5.49
CA SER A 54 5.15 18.72 -4.82
C SER A 54 5.41 18.69 -3.30
N LEU A 55 5.65 17.52 -2.74
CA LEU A 55 5.78 17.32 -1.28
C LEU A 55 7.24 17.15 -0.85
N VAL A 56 8.10 16.74 -1.78
CA VAL A 56 9.53 16.51 -1.54
C VAL A 56 10.36 17.79 -1.62
N ARG A 57 11.52 17.76 -0.98
CA ARG A 57 12.55 18.81 -1.01
C ARG A 57 13.93 18.20 -1.23
N LYS A 58 14.91 19.04 -1.59
CA LYS A 58 16.33 18.64 -1.60
C LYS A 58 16.75 18.14 -0.20
N ASN A 59 17.67 17.19 -0.18
CA ASN A 59 18.17 16.49 1.01
C ASN A 59 17.10 15.60 1.65
N GLU A 60 17.02 15.59 2.98
CA GLU A 60 16.22 14.64 3.75
C GLU A 60 14.72 14.98 3.74
N ASN A 61 13.92 13.92 3.55
CA ASN A 61 12.47 13.93 3.57
C ASN A 61 11.96 12.84 4.51
N GLU A 62 11.02 13.20 5.40
CA GLU A 62 10.31 12.21 6.21
C GLU A 62 9.19 11.59 5.35
N LEU A 63 9.11 10.26 5.36
CA LEU A 63 8.08 9.47 4.71
C LEU A 63 7.27 8.70 5.75
N THR A 64 5.96 8.90 5.76
CA THR A 64 5.01 8.07 6.50
C THR A 64 4.06 7.41 5.53
N ILE A 65 3.83 6.10 5.69
CA ILE A 65 2.86 5.34 4.91
C ILE A 65 1.91 4.65 5.87
N ASP A 66 0.64 5.05 5.82
CA ASP A 66 -0.43 4.33 6.52
C ASP A 66 -1.05 3.31 5.57
N VAL A 67 -0.93 2.03 5.91
CA VAL A 67 -1.64 0.93 5.26
C VAL A 67 -2.94 0.67 6.00
N VAL A 68 -4.05 0.92 5.33
CA VAL A 68 -5.39 0.57 5.80
C VAL A 68 -5.73 -0.81 5.25
N SER A 69 -5.91 -1.79 6.14
CA SER A 69 -6.25 -3.15 5.77
C SER A 69 -7.75 -3.32 5.57
N SER A 70 -8.15 -4.46 5.03
CA SER A 70 -9.51 -4.96 5.24
C SER A 70 -9.66 -5.50 6.66
N LEU A 71 -10.88 -5.89 7.01
CA LEU A 71 -11.18 -6.61 8.25
C LEU A 71 -11.02 -8.14 8.10
N ARG A 72 -10.49 -8.64 6.97
CA ARG A 72 -10.46 -10.09 6.64
C ARG A 72 -9.76 -10.93 7.70
N ASN A 73 -8.66 -10.44 8.27
CA ASN A 73 -7.89 -11.16 9.30
C ASN A 73 -8.45 -10.99 10.72
N THR A 74 -9.45 -10.11 10.93
CA THR A 74 -10.06 -9.85 12.24
C THR A 74 -11.47 -10.43 12.33
N PHE A 75 -12.26 -10.28 11.27
CA PHE A 75 -13.70 -10.63 11.24
C PHE A 75 -14.09 -11.46 10.01
N GLY A 76 -13.12 -11.96 9.24
CA GLY A 76 -13.41 -12.84 8.10
C GLY A 76 -13.71 -14.29 8.54
N PRO A 77 -14.03 -15.17 7.59
CA PRO A 77 -14.18 -16.60 7.84
C PRO A 77 -12.79 -17.23 8.05
N LEU A 78 -12.26 -17.10 9.27
CA LEU A 78 -10.87 -17.45 9.60
C LEU A 78 -10.59 -18.96 9.61
N HIS A 79 -11.63 -19.79 9.63
CA HIS A 79 -11.54 -21.25 9.73
C HIS A 79 -12.07 -21.97 8.48
N HIS A 80 -12.29 -21.25 7.38
CA HIS A 80 -12.81 -21.85 6.15
C HIS A 80 -11.67 -22.39 5.28
N LYS A 81 -11.66 -23.70 4.96
CA LYS A 81 -10.58 -24.41 4.24
C LYS A 81 -10.12 -23.75 2.93
N GLN A 82 -11.03 -23.05 2.24
CA GLN A 82 -10.71 -22.33 0.99
C GLN A 82 -9.92 -21.02 1.22
N GLY A 83 -9.73 -20.58 2.45
CA GLY A 83 -8.97 -19.39 2.78
C GLY A 83 -9.65 -18.09 2.35
N ASP A 84 -9.05 -17.37 1.39
CA ASP A 84 -9.58 -16.09 0.92
C ASP A 84 -10.71 -16.28 -0.09
N LEU A 85 -11.95 -16.19 0.39
CA LEU A 85 -13.13 -16.39 -0.42
C LEU A 85 -13.37 -15.19 -1.35
N HIS A 86 -13.80 -15.47 -2.58
CA HIS A 86 -14.23 -14.43 -3.53
C HIS A 86 -15.48 -13.66 -3.04
N TRP A 87 -16.30 -14.30 -2.21
CA TRP A 87 -17.47 -13.71 -1.59
C TRP A 87 -17.62 -14.24 -0.17
N VAL A 88 -17.99 -13.37 0.76
CA VAL A 88 -18.22 -13.73 2.16
C VAL A 88 -19.68 -13.47 2.49
N GLY A 89 -20.39 -14.52 2.90
CA GLY A 89 -21.78 -14.45 3.36
C GLY A 89 -21.97 -15.20 4.68
N LEU A 90 -23.21 -15.23 5.18
CA LEU A 90 -23.53 -15.87 6.46
C LEU A 90 -23.03 -17.32 6.54
N PHE A 91 -23.23 -18.09 5.47
CA PHE A 91 -22.80 -19.49 5.40
C PHE A 91 -21.28 -19.68 5.45
N SER A 92 -20.49 -18.67 5.07
CA SER A 92 -19.02 -18.74 5.14
C SER A 92 -18.49 -18.90 6.58
N PHE A 93 -19.31 -18.59 7.59
CA PHE A 93 -18.95 -18.68 9.00
C PHE A 93 -19.49 -19.93 9.71
N THR A 94 -20.45 -20.63 9.10
CA THR A 94 -21.17 -21.75 9.72
C THR A 94 -21.08 -23.06 8.93
N ASP A 95 -20.29 -23.09 7.85
CA ASP A 95 -20.09 -24.29 7.04
C ASP A 95 -19.10 -25.25 7.71
N GLU A 96 -19.64 -26.18 8.51
CA GLU A 96 -18.87 -27.22 9.19
C GLU A 96 -18.12 -28.14 8.22
N GLY A 97 -18.65 -28.36 7.00
CA GLY A 97 -18.01 -29.19 5.98
C GLY A 97 -16.68 -28.60 5.51
N ASN A 98 -16.58 -27.27 5.53
CA ASN A 98 -15.37 -26.52 5.18
C ASN A 98 -14.58 -26.00 6.40
N TRP A 99 -14.86 -26.46 7.62
CA TRP A 99 -14.12 -26.04 8.81
C TRP A 99 -12.69 -26.60 8.90
N THR A 100 -11.74 -25.78 9.35
CA THR A 100 -10.40 -26.20 9.78
C THR A 100 -9.97 -25.47 11.04
N ASP A 101 -9.27 -26.16 11.94
CA ASP A 101 -8.73 -25.55 13.17
C ASP A 101 -7.58 -24.55 12.89
N ALA A 102 -6.96 -24.63 11.72
CA ALA A 102 -5.90 -23.72 11.32
C ALA A 102 -6.46 -22.37 10.85
N TYR A 103 -5.90 -21.28 11.39
CA TYR A 103 -6.22 -19.93 10.93
C TYR A 103 -5.82 -19.70 9.47
N GLN A 104 -6.78 -19.27 8.66
CA GLN A 104 -6.60 -18.87 7.28
C GLN A 104 -6.50 -17.34 7.18
N LEU A 105 -5.28 -16.83 7.33
CA LEU A 105 -4.97 -15.41 7.24
C LEU A 105 -4.51 -15.03 5.83
N VAL A 106 -4.78 -13.79 5.43
CA VAL A 106 -4.28 -13.21 4.17
C VAL A 106 -3.14 -12.25 4.44
N SER A 107 -2.22 -12.11 3.48
CA SER A 107 -1.14 -11.13 3.56
C SER A 107 -1.68 -9.70 3.66
N CYS A 108 -1.05 -8.88 4.49
CA CYS A 108 -1.44 -7.50 4.73
C CYS A 108 -0.20 -6.66 5.04
N GLY A 109 -0.11 -5.43 4.51
CA GLY A 109 1.00 -4.51 4.74
C GLY A 109 1.81 -4.19 3.48
N LEU A 110 2.98 -3.58 3.70
CA LEU A 110 3.95 -3.25 2.64
C LEU A 110 4.81 -4.47 2.30
N ILE A 111 4.24 -5.41 1.55
CA ILE A 111 4.97 -6.59 1.06
C ILE A 111 6.07 -6.12 0.11
N ASN A 112 7.30 -6.57 0.36
CA ASN A 112 8.51 -6.14 -0.35
C ASN A 112 8.79 -4.62 -0.30
N GLY A 113 8.21 -3.93 0.68
CA GLY A 113 8.52 -2.53 0.98
C GLY A 113 7.91 -1.53 0.01
N ALA A 114 8.60 -0.40 -0.16
CA ALA A 114 8.21 0.70 -1.04
C ALA A 114 9.43 1.20 -1.82
N GLU A 115 9.21 1.62 -3.05
CA GLU A 115 10.25 2.10 -3.96
C GLU A 115 10.11 3.60 -4.19
N LEU A 116 11.23 4.32 -4.17
CA LEU A 116 11.31 5.68 -4.67
C LEU A 116 11.60 5.65 -6.18
N VAL A 117 10.68 6.15 -6.99
CA VAL A 117 10.77 6.13 -8.45
C VAL A 117 10.82 7.55 -9.00
N ILE A 118 11.89 7.88 -9.73
CA ILE A 118 11.98 9.14 -10.49
C ILE A 118 11.65 8.83 -11.94
N ARG A 119 10.51 9.32 -12.42
CA ARG A 119 10.05 9.13 -13.80
C ARG A 119 10.26 10.42 -14.59
N ARG A 120 10.96 10.34 -15.73
CA ARG A 120 11.09 11.46 -16.67
C ARG A 120 10.10 11.27 -17.82
N LYS A 121 9.37 12.32 -18.19
CA LYS A 121 8.66 12.32 -19.48
C LYS A 121 9.72 12.44 -20.59
N ILE A 122 9.75 11.47 -21.50
CA ILE A 122 10.41 11.62 -22.79
C ILE A 122 9.35 12.18 -23.71
N GLU A 123 9.50 13.43 -24.17
CA GLU A 123 8.71 13.93 -25.29
C GLU A 123 9.08 13.09 -26.51
N LYS A 124 8.11 12.36 -27.05
CA LYS A 124 8.27 11.74 -28.37
C LYS A 124 8.31 12.88 -29.39
N ALA A 125 9.42 12.97 -30.12
CA ALA A 125 9.55 13.80 -31.31
C ALA A 125 8.55 13.38 -32.40
#